data_AF-A0A7W6Y4S1-F1
#
_entry.id   AF-A0A7W6Y4S1-F1
#
_cell.length_a   1.000
_cell.length_b   1.000
_cell.length_c   1.000
_cell.angle_alpha   90.00
_cell.angle_beta   90.00
_cell.angle_gamma   90.00
#
_symmetry.space_group_name_H-M   'P 1'
#
loop_
_entity.id
_entity.type
_entity.pdbx_description
1 polymer ?
#
loop_
_entity_poly.entity_id
_entity_poly.type
_entity_poly.pdbx_seq_one_letter_code
_entity_poly.pdbx_strand_id
1 'polypeptide(L)'
;MLDAVIAIDPAALDVPRPPDKRSIGVCRHFTLLACAALRARGVPARARCGFGMYFEADKGIDHWITEYWDGRRWVSADFQIDDLQRTALQLDFDALDQPPGKFLRAGEAWQRCRAGSADPAKFGIFDESGLWFIAMNLVRDLAALNNMEMLPWDDWGAMPQAEDEISADGLARFDHLAALTIEADQRFAELRALYQADTGLRVPPQVFNAVRKQMEDVGAA
;
A
#
# COMPACT_ATOMS: atom_id res chain seq x y z
N MET A 1 -16.56 -8.01 -0.34
CA MET A 1 -15.79 -8.36 0.89
C MET A 1 -16.69 -8.44 2.12
N LEU A 2 -17.43 -7.38 2.48
CA LEU A 2 -18.36 -7.43 3.63
C LEU A 2 -19.40 -8.56 3.51
N ASP A 3 -19.97 -8.77 2.32
CA ASP A 3 -20.89 -9.90 2.09
C ASP A 3 -20.24 -11.26 2.38
N ALA A 4 -18.95 -11.43 2.05
CA ALA A 4 -18.21 -12.65 2.34
C ALA A 4 -17.97 -12.82 3.85
N VAL A 5 -17.69 -11.73 4.57
CA VAL A 5 -17.58 -11.73 6.04
C VAL A 5 -18.91 -12.10 6.69
N ILE A 6 -20.01 -11.50 6.24
CA ILE A 6 -21.37 -11.73 6.75
C ILE A 6 -21.87 -13.13 6.41
N ALA A 7 -21.52 -13.67 5.24
CA ALA A 7 -21.86 -15.03 4.85
C ALA A 7 -21.18 -16.10 5.73
N ILE A 8 -20.00 -15.82 6.28
CA ILE A 8 -19.32 -16.70 7.25
C ILE A 8 -19.97 -16.60 8.63
N ASP A 9 -20.17 -15.38 9.13
CA ASP A 9 -20.87 -15.11 10.39
C ASP A 9 -21.65 -13.79 10.32
N PRO A 10 -23.00 -13.83 10.45
CA PRO A 10 -23.86 -12.66 10.30
C PRO A 10 -23.91 -11.73 11.52
N ALA A 11 -23.15 -12.02 12.59
CA ALA A 11 -23.04 -11.12 13.74
C ALA A 11 -22.59 -9.70 13.32
N ALA A 12 -22.92 -8.70 14.15
CA ALA A 12 -22.53 -7.32 13.88
C ALA A 12 -21.01 -7.17 13.70
N LEU A 13 -20.58 -6.19 12.89
CA LEU A 13 -19.18 -6.02 12.51
C LEU A 13 -18.28 -5.58 13.68
N ASP A 14 -18.87 -5.03 14.74
CA ASP A 14 -18.20 -4.64 15.99
C ASP A 14 -18.05 -5.80 17.00
N VAL A 15 -18.62 -6.98 16.69
CA VAL A 15 -18.44 -8.19 17.48
C VAL A 15 -17.20 -8.95 16.98
N PRO A 16 -16.18 -9.17 17.84
CA PRO A 16 -15.00 -9.93 17.47
C PRO A 16 -15.36 -11.36 17.05
N ARG A 17 -14.79 -11.81 15.93
CA ARG A 17 -14.95 -13.19 15.43
C ARG A 17 -13.75 -14.05 15.84
N PRO A 18 -13.99 -15.32 16.25
CA PRO A 18 -12.90 -16.27 16.44
C PRO A 18 -12.21 -16.56 15.09
N PRO A 19 -10.94 -17.00 15.09
CA PRO A 19 -10.14 -17.14 13.86
C PRO A 19 -10.80 -17.98 12.75
N ASP A 20 -11.47 -19.06 13.11
CA ASP A 20 -12.17 -19.98 12.19
C ASP A 20 -13.39 -19.35 11.50
N LYS A 21 -13.85 -18.20 11.99
CA LYS A 21 -14.97 -17.43 11.43
C LYS A 21 -14.54 -16.10 10.80
N ARG A 22 -13.25 -15.84 10.65
CA ARG A 22 -12.74 -14.65 9.96
C ARG A 22 -12.65 -14.93 8.46
N SER A 23 -12.96 -13.93 7.65
CA SER A 23 -12.67 -13.99 6.21
C SER A 23 -11.16 -13.85 6.00
N ILE A 24 -10.61 -14.60 5.05
CA ILE A 24 -9.19 -14.53 4.69
C ILE A 24 -8.98 -13.31 3.79
N GLY A 25 -7.94 -12.54 4.10
CA GLY A 25 -7.55 -11.35 3.34
C GLY A 25 -6.05 -11.10 3.43
N VAL A 26 -5.62 -9.99 2.84
CA VAL A 26 -4.23 -9.50 2.86
C VAL A 26 -4.21 -8.06 3.33
N CYS A 27 -3.04 -7.48 3.60
CA CYS A 27 -2.84 -6.11 4.10
C CYS A 27 -3.73 -5.05 3.44
N ARG A 28 -3.84 -5.08 2.11
CA ARG A 28 -4.74 -4.20 1.36
C ARG A 28 -6.21 -4.33 1.79
N HIS A 29 -6.72 -5.53 2.03
CA HIS A 29 -8.11 -5.75 2.43
C HIS A 29 -8.41 -5.10 3.80
N PHE A 30 -7.50 -5.26 4.77
CA PHE A 30 -7.61 -4.60 6.08
C PHE A 30 -7.55 -3.07 5.93
N THR A 31 -6.59 -2.58 5.15
CA THR A 31 -6.43 -1.15 4.83
C THR A 31 -7.70 -0.55 4.23
N LEU A 32 -8.31 -1.21 3.24
CA LEU A 32 -9.51 -0.68 2.59
C LEU A 32 -10.74 -0.73 3.47
N LEU A 33 -10.91 -1.80 4.24
CA LEU A 33 -12.02 -1.88 5.18
C LEU A 33 -11.93 -0.76 6.23
N ALA A 34 -10.73 -0.50 6.74
CA ALA A 34 -10.50 0.60 7.69
C ALA A 34 -10.71 1.98 7.05
N CYS A 35 -10.15 2.24 5.86
CA CYS A 35 -10.39 3.47 5.11
C CYS A 35 -11.88 3.71 4.89
N ALA A 36 -12.63 2.70 4.44
CA ALA A 36 -14.06 2.80 4.20
C ALA A 36 -14.84 3.08 5.49
N ALA A 37 -14.54 2.37 6.58
CA ALA A 37 -15.19 2.56 7.88
C ALA A 37 -14.95 3.97 8.45
N LEU A 38 -13.71 4.47 8.37
CA LEU A 38 -13.33 5.81 8.83
C LEU A 38 -14.02 6.89 7.99
N ARG A 39 -13.98 6.78 6.66
CA ARG A 39 -14.67 7.70 5.75
C ARG A 39 -16.17 7.73 5.98
N ALA A 40 -16.80 6.58 6.24
CA ALA A 40 -18.23 6.48 6.58
C ALA A 40 -18.59 7.20 7.89
N ARG A 41 -17.62 7.44 8.77
CA ARG A 41 -17.76 8.23 10.01
C ARG A 41 -17.30 9.69 9.86
N GLY A 42 -16.98 10.13 8.64
CA GLY A 42 -16.51 11.48 8.37
C GLY A 42 -15.05 11.73 8.76
N VAL A 43 -14.27 10.68 9.05
CA VAL A 43 -12.83 10.79 9.31
C VAL A 43 -12.08 10.70 7.97
N PRO A 44 -11.31 11.72 7.57
CA PRO A 44 -10.43 11.62 6.41
C PRO A 44 -9.46 10.45 6.58
N ALA A 45 -9.44 9.55 5.60
CA ALA A 45 -8.55 8.40 5.58
C ALA A 45 -8.08 8.12 4.14
N ARG A 46 -6.88 7.57 4.00
CA ARG A 46 -6.28 7.17 2.72
C ARG A 46 -5.47 5.89 2.88
N ALA A 47 -5.50 5.04 1.87
CA ALA A 47 -4.63 3.87 1.81
C ALA A 47 -3.22 4.31 1.39
N ARG A 48 -2.20 3.64 1.93
CA ARG A 48 -0.80 3.80 1.55
C ARG A 48 -0.19 2.44 1.21
N CYS A 49 0.66 2.43 0.19
CA CYS A 49 1.41 1.26 -0.27
C CYS A 49 2.91 1.51 -0.05
N GLY A 50 3.63 0.50 0.43
CA GLY A 50 5.01 0.64 0.87
C GLY A 50 5.49 -0.59 1.62
N PHE A 51 6.22 -0.37 2.71
CA PHE A 51 6.99 -1.42 3.38
C PHE A 51 6.88 -1.36 4.90
N GLY A 52 6.47 -2.47 5.52
CA GLY A 52 6.50 -2.67 6.97
C GLY A 52 7.89 -3.10 7.44
N MET A 53 8.51 -2.29 8.30
CA MET A 53 9.86 -2.52 8.85
C MET A 53 9.86 -3.29 10.18
N TYR A 54 8.78 -4.03 10.46
CA TYR A 54 8.53 -4.67 11.76
C TYR A 54 8.10 -6.14 11.65
N PHE A 55 8.06 -6.70 10.44
CA PHE A 55 7.77 -8.11 10.22
C PHE A 55 9.03 -8.97 10.28
N GLU A 56 10.14 -8.47 9.73
CA GLU A 56 11.45 -9.12 9.75
C GLU A 56 12.53 -8.07 9.98
N ALA A 57 13.52 -8.39 10.82
CA ALA A 57 14.62 -7.49 11.11
C ALA A 57 15.39 -7.15 9.83
N ASP A 58 15.73 -5.86 9.68
CA ASP A 58 16.47 -5.32 8.53
C ASP A 58 15.81 -5.53 7.15
N LYS A 59 14.51 -5.85 7.09
CA LYS A 59 13.78 -5.95 5.83
C LYS A 59 12.53 -5.07 5.83
N GLY A 60 12.25 -4.49 4.66
CA GLY A 60 10.98 -3.86 4.37
C GLY A 60 10.08 -4.84 3.66
N ILE A 61 9.06 -5.36 4.34
CA ILE A 61 8.11 -6.30 3.74
C ILE A 61 7.00 -5.53 3.03
N ASP A 62 6.67 -5.89 1.78
CA ASP A 62 5.56 -5.33 1.00
C ASP A 62 4.30 -5.24 1.85
N HIS A 63 3.75 -4.03 1.98
CA HIS A 63 2.67 -3.81 2.91
C HIS A 63 1.79 -2.62 2.57
N TRP A 64 0.55 -2.69 3.06
CA TRP A 64 -0.45 -1.64 2.93
C TRP A 64 -0.94 -1.24 4.30
N ILE A 65 -1.09 0.07 4.52
CA ILE A 65 -1.65 0.62 5.77
C ILE A 65 -2.66 1.72 5.46
N THR A 66 -3.43 2.10 6.48
CA THR A 66 -4.29 3.27 6.45
C THR A 66 -3.59 4.46 7.10
N GLU A 67 -3.57 5.61 6.43
CA GLU A 67 -3.34 6.90 7.09
C GLU A 67 -4.70 7.55 7.38
N TYR A 68 -4.96 7.98 8.61
CA TYR A 68 -6.18 8.70 8.98
C TYR A 68 -5.90 10.03 9.69
N TRP A 69 -6.79 11.00 9.56
CA TRP A 69 -6.64 12.31 10.21
C TRP A 69 -7.24 12.28 11.62
N ASP A 70 -6.42 12.50 12.65
CA ASP A 70 -6.86 12.51 14.06
C ASP A 70 -7.42 13.88 14.53
N GLY A 71 -7.55 14.84 13.61
CA GLY A 71 -7.89 16.23 13.89
C GLY A 71 -6.68 17.17 13.92
N ARG A 72 -5.46 16.63 13.96
CA ARG A 72 -4.20 17.38 14.08
C ARG A 72 -3.12 16.94 13.10
N ARG A 73 -3.02 15.65 12.81
CA ARG A 73 -2.04 15.05 11.90
C ARG A 73 -2.60 13.81 11.21
N TRP A 74 -1.90 13.37 10.16
CA TRP A 74 -2.04 12.03 9.65
C TRP A 74 -1.39 11.02 10.60
N VAL A 75 -2.13 9.98 10.94
CA VAL A 75 -1.71 8.85 11.76
C VAL A 75 -1.58 7.63 10.87
N SER A 76 -0.40 6.99 10.87
CA SER A 76 -0.16 5.73 10.18
C SER A 76 -0.64 4.57 11.04
N ALA A 77 -1.60 3.80 10.53
CA ALA A 77 -2.26 2.73 11.25
C ALA A 77 -2.36 1.46 10.41
N ASP A 78 -1.89 0.36 10.97
CA ASP A 78 -2.01 -0.97 10.40
C ASP A 78 -3.11 -1.76 11.12
N PHE A 79 -4.29 -1.79 10.49
CA PHE A 79 -5.46 -2.52 10.96
C PHE A 79 -5.37 -4.03 10.71
N GLN A 80 -4.30 -4.54 10.07
CA GLN A 80 -4.06 -5.97 9.97
C GLN A 80 -3.56 -6.54 11.30
N ILE A 81 -2.82 -5.77 12.11
CA ILE A 81 -2.15 -6.27 13.31
C ILE A 81 -3.11 -6.31 14.49
N ASP A 82 -3.54 -7.51 14.87
CA ASP A 82 -4.28 -7.79 16.09
C ASP A 82 -3.35 -8.13 17.28
N ASP A 83 -3.94 -8.38 18.45
CA ASP A 83 -3.19 -8.71 19.67
C ASP A 83 -2.32 -9.96 19.54
N LEU A 84 -2.75 -10.95 18.74
CA LEU A 84 -1.99 -12.16 18.50
C LEU A 84 -0.73 -11.84 17.68
N GLN A 85 -0.88 -11.11 16.57
CA GLN A 85 0.24 -10.70 15.73
C GLN A 85 1.18 -9.75 16.47
N ARG A 86 0.66 -8.80 17.24
CA ARG A 86 1.45 -7.90 18.07
C ARG A 86 2.35 -8.66 19.05
N THR A 87 1.79 -9.69 19.69
CA THR A 87 2.53 -10.56 20.62
C THR A 87 3.56 -11.39 19.90
N ALA A 88 3.20 -12.03 18.78
CA ALA A 88 4.09 -12.89 18.01
C ALA A 88 5.28 -12.14 17.40
N LEU A 89 5.04 -10.92 16.91
CA LEU A 89 6.06 -10.02 16.35
C LEU A 89 6.82 -9.24 17.43
N GLN A 90 6.42 -9.34 18.70
CA GLN A 90 7.00 -8.61 19.83
C GLN A 90 7.06 -7.10 19.59
N LEU A 91 6.00 -6.52 19.01
CA LEU A 91 5.99 -5.10 18.68
C LEU A 91 6.06 -4.23 19.95
N ASP A 92 6.94 -3.24 19.93
CA ASP A 92 7.19 -2.28 21.01
C ASP A 92 6.51 -0.92 20.79
N PHE A 93 5.59 -0.84 19.82
CA PHE A 93 4.89 0.37 19.41
C PHE A 93 3.40 0.09 19.17
N ASP A 94 2.61 1.16 19.07
CA ASP A 94 1.20 1.08 18.71
C ASP A 94 1.05 0.93 17.19
N ALA A 95 0.48 -0.20 16.74
CA ALA A 95 0.24 -0.43 15.32
C ALA A 95 -0.79 0.53 14.72
N LEU A 96 -1.67 1.12 15.55
CA LEU A 96 -2.70 2.08 15.16
C LEU A 96 -2.26 3.55 15.28
N ASP A 97 -1.08 3.81 15.85
CA ASP A 97 -0.41 5.11 15.85
C ASP A 97 1.11 4.92 15.75
N GLN A 98 1.54 4.53 14.55
CA GLN A 98 2.91 4.13 14.33
C GLN A 98 3.88 5.32 14.42
N PRO A 99 5.00 5.18 15.15
CA PRO A 99 6.05 6.17 15.08
C PRO A 99 6.71 6.16 13.69
N PRO A 100 7.33 7.29 13.27
CA PRO A 100 8.02 7.37 12.00
C PRO A 100 9.03 6.23 11.81
N GLY A 101 9.06 5.65 10.61
CA GLY A 101 10.02 4.62 10.23
C GLY A 101 9.59 3.17 10.47
N LYS A 102 8.47 2.92 11.17
CA LYS A 102 7.91 1.56 11.27
C LYS A 102 7.24 1.13 9.96
N PHE A 103 6.49 2.02 9.33
CA PHE A 103 6.10 1.88 7.93
C PHE A 103 6.87 2.90 7.10
N LEU A 104 7.46 2.46 5.98
CA LEU A 104 8.04 3.32 4.97
C LEU A 104 7.12 3.35 3.77
N ARG A 105 6.70 4.54 3.36
CA ARG A 105 5.98 4.71 2.09
C ARG A 105 6.90 4.27 0.96
N ALA A 106 6.32 3.80 -0.16
CA ALA A 106 7.12 3.36 -1.31
C ALA A 106 8.14 4.42 -1.77
N GLY A 107 7.77 5.71 -1.74
CA GLY A 107 8.68 6.80 -2.07
C GLY A 107 9.84 6.97 -1.09
N GLU A 108 9.64 6.74 0.20
CA GLU A 108 10.70 6.82 1.20
C GLU A 108 11.72 5.68 1.02
N ALA A 109 11.23 4.47 0.75
CA ALA A 109 12.09 3.32 0.44
C ALA A 109 12.89 3.57 -0.86
N TRP A 110 12.23 4.10 -1.90
CA TRP A 110 12.86 4.47 -3.16
C TRP A 110 13.99 5.48 -2.96
N GLN A 111 13.72 6.62 -2.31
CA GLN A 111 14.73 7.64 -2.07
C GLN A 111 15.93 7.12 -1.28
N ARG A 112 15.69 6.29 -0.24
CA ARG A 112 16.78 5.70 0.55
C ARG A 112 17.67 4.79 -0.29
N CYS A 113 17.06 3.94 -1.12
CA CYS A 113 17.76 3.05 -2.04
C CYS A 113 18.55 3.82 -3.11
N ARG A 114 17.93 4.83 -3.72
CA ARG A 114 18.57 5.69 -4.72
C ARG A 114 19.74 6.50 -4.15
N ALA A 115 19.69 6.85 -2.87
CA ALA A 115 20.79 7.51 -2.17
C ALA A 115 21.87 6.55 -1.64
N GLY A 116 21.73 5.23 -1.84
CA GLY A 116 22.66 4.22 -1.30
C GLY A 116 22.61 4.04 0.22
N SER A 117 21.58 4.58 0.89
CA SER A 117 21.40 4.48 2.34
C SER A 117 20.58 3.25 2.78
N ALA A 118 20.02 2.52 1.81
CA ALA A 118 19.37 1.24 2.01
C ALA A 118 19.63 0.32 0.80
N ASP A 119 19.59 -0.99 1.02
CA ASP A 119 19.77 -1.99 -0.03
C ASP A 119 18.41 -2.34 -0.67
N PRO A 120 18.22 -2.15 -1.99
CA PRO A 120 16.98 -2.49 -2.66
C PRO A 120 16.57 -3.96 -2.50
N ALA A 121 17.52 -4.88 -2.37
CA ALA A 121 17.22 -6.31 -2.21
C ALA A 121 16.56 -6.64 -0.86
N LYS A 122 16.52 -5.68 0.07
CA LYS A 122 15.84 -5.81 1.38
C LYS A 122 14.39 -5.35 1.36
N PHE A 123 13.88 -4.86 0.23
CA PHE A 123 12.50 -4.38 0.09
C PHE A 123 11.73 -5.27 -0.89
N GLY A 124 10.72 -5.97 -0.39
CA GLY A 124 10.04 -6.99 -1.17
C GLY A 124 9.11 -7.91 -0.38
N ILE A 125 8.66 -8.99 -1.01
CA ILE A 125 7.89 -10.06 -0.38
C ILE A 125 8.21 -11.39 -1.06
N PHE A 126 8.26 -12.47 -0.28
CA PHE A 126 8.72 -13.78 -0.76
C PHE A 126 10.10 -13.66 -1.43
N ASP A 127 10.22 -14.08 -2.68
CA ASP A 127 11.45 -14.03 -3.47
C ASP A 127 11.52 -12.78 -4.38
N GLU A 128 10.52 -11.90 -4.34
CA GLU A 128 10.43 -10.68 -5.15
C GLU A 128 10.95 -9.48 -4.37
N SER A 129 12.02 -8.84 -4.86
CA SER A 129 12.61 -7.66 -4.22
C SER A 129 13.45 -6.84 -5.21
N GLY A 130 13.80 -5.61 -4.83
CA GLY A 130 14.67 -4.74 -5.62
C GLY A 130 14.01 -3.45 -6.09
N LEU A 131 14.74 -2.64 -6.86
CA LEU A 131 14.26 -1.34 -7.33
C LEU A 131 12.98 -1.46 -8.18
N TRP A 132 12.87 -2.48 -9.03
CA TRP A 132 11.67 -2.73 -9.82
C TRP A 132 10.44 -2.91 -8.92
N PHE A 133 10.56 -3.70 -7.84
CA PHE A 133 9.48 -3.97 -6.91
C PHE A 133 9.06 -2.71 -6.13
N ILE A 134 10.04 -1.89 -5.71
CA ILE A 134 9.79 -0.59 -5.08
C ILE A 134 9.09 0.36 -6.05
N ALA A 135 9.49 0.39 -7.32
CA ALA A 135 8.85 1.21 -8.35
C ALA A 135 7.39 0.80 -8.59
N MET A 136 7.07 -0.50 -8.60
CA MET A 136 5.68 -0.96 -8.68
C MET A 136 4.85 -0.49 -7.48
N ASN A 137 5.40 -0.62 -6.27
CA ASN A 137 4.80 -0.11 -5.04
C ASN A 137 4.56 1.42 -5.09
N LEU A 138 5.48 2.17 -5.71
CA LEU A 138 5.33 3.61 -5.94
C LEU A 138 4.13 3.94 -6.83
N VAL A 139 3.95 3.19 -7.92
CA VAL A 139 2.81 3.36 -8.82
C VAL A 139 1.49 3.00 -8.11
N ARG A 140 1.50 1.96 -7.27
CA ARG A 140 0.34 1.59 -6.43
C ARG A 140 0.02 2.63 -5.36
N ASP A 141 1.02 3.20 -4.69
CA ASP A 141 0.82 4.27 -3.69
C ASP A 141 0.24 5.54 -4.35
N LEU A 142 0.72 5.89 -5.54
CA LEU A 142 0.13 6.97 -6.34
C LEU A 142 -1.33 6.70 -6.67
N ALA A 143 -1.66 5.50 -7.15
CA ALA A 143 -3.02 5.11 -7.47
C ALA A 143 -3.92 5.16 -6.22
N ALA A 144 -3.43 4.68 -5.07
CA ALA A 144 -4.14 4.72 -3.80
C ALA A 144 -4.43 6.17 -3.32
N LEU A 145 -3.47 7.08 -3.48
CA LEU A 145 -3.67 8.52 -3.23
C LEU A 145 -4.68 9.18 -4.17
N ASN A 146 -5.05 8.49 -5.25
CA ASN A 146 -6.08 8.88 -6.21
C ASN A 146 -7.39 8.07 -6.06
N ASN A 147 -7.58 7.37 -4.93
CA ASN A 147 -8.72 6.48 -4.65
C ASN A 147 -8.85 5.31 -5.66
N MET A 148 -7.73 4.85 -6.18
CA MET A 148 -7.63 3.64 -7.00
C MET A 148 -6.75 2.62 -6.27
N GLU A 149 -7.29 2.05 -5.21
CA GLU A 149 -6.55 1.13 -4.36
C GLU A 149 -6.54 -0.28 -4.98
N MET A 150 -5.67 -0.55 -5.95
CA MET A 150 -5.62 -1.83 -6.72
C MET A 150 -5.14 -3.03 -5.89
N LEU A 151 -5.34 -4.28 -6.37
CA LEU A 151 -4.78 -5.45 -5.68
C LEU A 151 -3.23 -5.39 -5.71
N PRO A 152 -2.54 -5.97 -4.71
CA PRO A 152 -1.07 -5.94 -4.67
C PRO A 152 -0.39 -6.63 -5.85
N TRP A 153 -1.13 -7.46 -6.58
CA TRP A 153 -0.68 -8.23 -7.76
C TRP A 153 -1.38 -7.80 -9.06
N ASP A 154 -2.07 -6.66 -9.06
CA ASP A 154 -2.55 -6.04 -10.30
C ASP A 154 -1.43 -5.20 -10.90
N ASP A 155 -1.10 -5.48 -12.16
CA ASP A 155 -0.04 -4.82 -12.90
C ASP A 155 -0.61 -4.03 -14.08
N TRP A 156 -0.05 -2.85 -14.34
CA TRP A 156 -0.45 -2.02 -15.47
C TRP A 156 0.63 -1.06 -15.94
N GLY A 157 0.46 -0.59 -17.18
CA GLY A 157 1.14 0.59 -17.70
C GLY A 157 2.66 0.47 -17.63
N ALA A 158 3.28 1.39 -16.89
CA ALA A 158 4.73 1.54 -16.81
C ALA A 158 5.36 0.86 -15.57
N MET A 159 4.65 -0.07 -14.93
CA MET A 159 5.20 -0.89 -13.85
C MET A 159 6.31 -1.80 -14.39
N PRO A 160 7.56 -1.68 -13.90
CA PRO A 160 8.64 -2.54 -14.33
C PRO A 160 8.44 -3.96 -13.81
N GLN A 161 8.93 -4.95 -14.57
CA GLN A 161 8.98 -6.35 -14.19
C GLN A 161 10.35 -6.72 -13.59
N ALA A 162 10.49 -7.93 -13.04
CA ALA A 162 11.70 -8.38 -12.37
C ALA A 162 12.94 -8.41 -13.28
N GLU A 163 12.75 -8.76 -14.56
CA GLU A 163 13.81 -8.85 -15.56
C GLU A 163 14.09 -7.51 -16.27
N ASP A 164 13.30 -6.47 -16.00
CA ASP A 164 13.43 -5.19 -16.67
C ASP A 164 14.58 -4.36 -16.08
N GLU A 165 15.38 -3.77 -16.96
CA GLU A 165 16.31 -2.71 -16.58
C GLU A 165 15.58 -1.35 -16.61
N ILE A 166 15.49 -0.68 -15.47
CA ILE A 166 14.90 0.66 -15.39
C ILE A 166 15.86 1.66 -16.05
N SER A 167 15.45 2.22 -17.18
CA SER A 167 16.24 3.23 -17.91
C SER A 167 16.49 4.49 -17.07
N ALA A 168 17.47 5.31 -17.48
CA ALA A 168 17.75 6.59 -16.81
C ALA A 168 16.51 7.51 -16.73
N ASP A 169 15.70 7.56 -17.79
CA ASP A 169 14.44 8.30 -17.82
C ASP A 169 13.40 7.68 -16.88
N GLY A 170 13.34 6.35 -16.80
CA GLY A 170 12.50 5.62 -15.85
C GLY A 170 12.89 5.93 -14.40
N LEU A 171 14.19 5.94 -14.09
CA LEU A 171 14.70 6.31 -12.77
C LEU A 171 14.31 7.75 -12.42
N ALA A 172 14.52 8.71 -13.33
CA ALA A 172 14.14 10.11 -13.11
C ALA A 172 12.62 10.28 -12.90
N ARG A 173 11.81 9.52 -13.63
CA ARG A 173 10.35 9.48 -13.45
C ARG A 173 9.96 8.96 -12.07
N PHE A 174 10.56 7.87 -11.61
CA PHE A 174 10.28 7.31 -10.28
C PHE A 174 10.86 8.17 -9.15
N ASP A 175 12.00 8.86 -9.37
CA ASP A 175 12.55 9.86 -8.44
C ASP A 175 11.55 11.02 -8.24
N HIS A 176 10.97 11.52 -9.33
CA HIS A 176 9.92 12.55 -9.27
C HIS A 176 8.64 12.04 -8.58
N LEU A 177 8.21 10.82 -8.92
CA LEU A 177 7.03 10.21 -8.31
C LEU A 177 7.20 10.01 -6.80
N ALA A 178 8.37 9.55 -6.36
CA ALA A 178 8.69 9.39 -4.95
C ALA A 178 8.61 10.70 -4.17
N ALA A 179 9.12 11.79 -4.73
CA ALA A 179 9.01 13.11 -4.10
C ALA A 179 7.53 13.53 -3.93
N LEU A 180 6.69 13.27 -4.93
CA LEU A 180 5.27 13.62 -4.88
C LEU A 180 4.48 12.79 -3.86
N THR A 181 4.73 11.48 -3.76
CA THR A 181 3.98 10.61 -2.84
C THR A 181 4.39 10.79 -1.37
N ILE A 182 5.62 11.26 -1.12
CA ILE A 182 6.07 11.65 0.23
C ILE A 182 5.39 12.96 0.65
N GLU A 183 5.39 13.96 -0.23
CA GLU A 183 4.83 15.31 0.03
C GLU A 183 3.39 15.44 -0.48
N ALA A 184 2.61 14.35 -0.40
CA ALA A 184 1.31 14.23 -1.06
C ALA A 184 0.33 15.35 -0.67
N ASP A 185 0.40 15.85 0.57
CA ASP A 185 -0.47 16.93 1.05
C ASP A 185 -0.06 18.30 0.47
N GLN A 186 1.25 18.59 0.43
CA GLN A 186 1.76 19.87 -0.11
C GLN A 186 1.69 19.92 -1.64
N ARG A 187 1.83 18.77 -2.30
CA ARG A 187 1.95 18.65 -3.76
C ARG A 187 0.77 17.92 -4.39
N PHE A 188 -0.38 17.88 -3.70
CA PHE A 188 -1.55 17.12 -4.15
C PHE A 188 -2.01 17.47 -5.57
N ALA A 189 -2.03 18.77 -5.92
CA ALA A 189 -2.45 19.21 -7.24
C ALA A 189 -1.54 18.68 -8.35
N GLU A 190 -0.22 18.68 -8.11
CA GLU A 190 0.78 18.17 -9.04
C GLU A 190 0.70 16.64 -9.14
N LEU A 191 0.57 15.95 -8.00
CA LEU A 191 0.37 14.51 -7.93
C LEU A 191 -0.87 14.09 -8.75
N ARG A 192 -1.99 14.81 -8.59
CA ARG A 192 -3.24 14.55 -9.32
C ARG A 192 -3.10 14.82 -10.82
N ALA A 193 -2.41 15.90 -11.20
CA ALA A 193 -2.16 16.25 -12.59
C ALA A 193 -1.28 15.19 -13.28
N LEU A 194 -0.20 14.75 -12.62
CA LEU A 194 0.66 13.68 -13.11
C LEU A 194 -0.15 12.39 -13.32
N TYR A 195 -0.93 11.97 -12.33
CA TYR A 195 -1.77 10.77 -12.44
C TYR A 195 -2.84 10.87 -13.54
N GLN A 196 -3.31 12.08 -13.88
CA GLN A 196 -4.27 12.26 -14.99
C GLN A 196 -3.61 12.23 -16.36
N ALA A 197 -2.41 12.82 -16.47
CA ALA A 197 -1.71 13.03 -17.73
C ALA A 197 -0.91 11.79 -18.18
N ASP A 198 -0.33 11.05 -17.24
CA ASP A 198 0.54 9.91 -17.54
C ASP A 198 -0.26 8.61 -17.60
N THR A 199 -0.55 8.14 -18.82
CA THR A 199 -1.29 6.90 -19.07
C THR A 199 -0.56 5.65 -18.61
N GLY A 200 0.76 5.70 -18.39
CA GLY A 200 1.53 4.61 -17.82
C GLY A 200 1.41 4.52 -16.30
N LEU A 201 1.07 5.61 -15.61
CA LEU A 201 0.82 5.62 -14.17
C LEU A 201 -0.66 5.45 -13.84
N ARG A 202 -1.54 6.04 -14.66
CA ARG A 202 -2.99 6.00 -14.45
C ARG A 202 -3.51 4.58 -14.56
N VAL A 203 -4.31 4.15 -13.58
CA VAL A 203 -4.99 2.85 -13.65
C VAL A 203 -5.89 2.83 -14.89
N PRO A 204 -5.67 1.90 -15.84
CA PRO A 204 -6.51 1.73 -17.02
C PRO A 204 -7.82 1.00 -16.69
N PRO A 205 -8.78 0.91 -17.62
CA PRO A 205 -10.00 0.12 -17.42
C PRO A 205 -9.77 -1.38 -17.20
N GLN A 206 -8.64 -1.91 -17.65
CA GLN A 206 -8.26 -3.32 -17.48
C GLN A 206 -6.82 -3.44 -17.03
N VAL A 207 -6.58 -4.25 -16.00
CA VAL A 207 -5.25 -4.52 -15.43
C VAL A 207 -4.91 -6.00 -15.60
N PHE A 208 -3.63 -6.33 -15.61
CA PHE A 208 -3.20 -7.73 -15.59
C PHE A 208 -3.15 -8.22 -14.15
N ASN A 209 -3.92 -9.27 -13.83
CA ASN A 209 -3.90 -9.89 -12.52
C ASN A 209 -2.82 -10.99 -12.51
N ALA A 210 -1.69 -10.76 -11.85
CA ALA A 210 -0.54 -11.68 -11.91
C ALA A 210 -0.82 -13.05 -11.26
N VAL A 211 -1.66 -13.09 -10.22
CA VAL A 211 -2.06 -14.34 -9.55
C VAL A 211 -2.93 -15.20 -10.47
N ARG A 212 -3.88 -14.59 -11.18
CA ARG A 212 -4.80 -15.30 -12.08
C ARG A 212 -4.30 -15.42 -13.52
N LYS A 213 -3.22 -14.71 -13.85
CA LYS A 213 -2.57 -14.67 -15.17
C LYS A 213 -3.52 -14.27 -16.30
N GLN A 214 -4.37 -13.27 -16.05
CA GLN A 214 -5.35 -12.80 -17.03
C GLN A 214 -5.62 -11.30 -16.88
N MET A 215 -6.11 -10.67 -17.95
CA MET A 215 -6.64 -9.31 -17.89
C MET A 215 -7.98 -9.31 -17.15
N GLU A 216 -8.18 -8.35 -16.25
CA GLU A 216 -9.42 -8.17 -15.49
C GLU A 216 -9.90 -6.72 -15.57
N ASP A 217 -11.22 -6.55 -15.65
CA ASP A 217 -11.83 -5.22 -15.60
C ASP A 217 -11.66 -4.62 -14.19
N VAL A 218 -11.17 -3.39 -14.14
CA VAL A 218 -11.19 -2.58 -12.93
C VAL A 218 -12.64 -2.19 -12.70
N GLY A 219 -13.29 -2.84 -11.71
CA GLY A 219 -14.70 -2.60 -11.40
C GLY A 219 -14.99 -1.10 -11.26
N ALA A 220 -16.18 -0.67 -11.69
CA ALA A 220 -16.56 0.74 -11.65
C ALA A 220 -16.45 1.27 -10.21
N ALA A 221 -15.63 2.32 -10.03
CA ALA A 221 -15.49 3.06 -8.78
C ALA A 221 -16.74 3.88 -8.46
#